data_AF-W9UV60-F1
#
_entry.id   AF-W9UV60-F1
#
_cell.length_a   1.000
_cell.length_b   1.000
_cell.length_c   1.000
_cell.angle_alpha   90.00
_cell.angle_beta   90.00
_cell.angle_gamma   90.00
#
_symmetry.space_group_name_H-M   'P 1'
#
loop_
_entity.id
_entity.type
_entity.pdbx_description
1 polymer ?
#
loop_
_entity_poly.entity_id
_entity_poly.type
_entity_poly.pdbx_seq_one_letter_code
_entity_poly.pdbx_strand_id
1 'polypeptide(L)'
;MNRYKSAIRRSVCALGYVGIVCSLPVMAQEADWSAVNTTLVHQHVMPRYAAMAESSAHLQQSLEAFCQVPTEPNLVLAQTAYRQAMSDWQAVQHIALGQ
;
A
#
# COMPACT_ATOMS: atom_id res chain seq x y z
N MET A 1 -63.91 10.78 31.45
CA MET A 1 -62.47 11.08 31.23
C MET A 1 -61.64 9.80 31.10
N ASN A 2 -61.73 9.04 29.99
CA ASN A 2 -60.88 7.84 29.83
C ASN A 2 -60.62 7.38 28.38
N ARG A 3 -60.67 8.29 27.38
CA ARG A 3 -60.48 7.92 25.97
C ARG A 3 -59.16 8.41 25.34
N TYR A 4 -58.47 9.36 25.95
CA TYR A 4 -57.22 9.93 25.41
C TYR A 4 -55.95 9.10 25.69
N LYS A 5 -55.95 8.25 26.74
CA LYS A 5 -54.75 7.48 27.12
C LYS A 5 -54.47 6.27 26.20
N SER A 6 -55.44 5.80 25.42
CA SER A 6 -55.25 4.59 24.58
C SER A 6 -54.60 4.88 23.22
N ALA A 7 -54.76 6.09 22.68
CA ALA A 7 -54.22 6.47 21.38
C ALA A 7 -52.70 6.67 21.42
N ILE A 8 -52.18 7.23 22.53
CA ILE A 8 -50.74 7.49 22.69
C ILE A 8 -49.93 6.18 22.83
N ARG A 9 -50.55 5.11 23.33
CA ARG A 9 -49.87 3.82 23.55
C ARG A 9 -49.74 2.94 22.31
N ARG A 10 -50.48 3.25 21.23
CA ARG A 10 -50.42 2.49 19.96
C ARG A 10 -49.38 3.04 18.97
N SER A 11 -49.00 4.31 19.09
CA SER A 11 -48.06 4.95 18.16
C SER A 11 -46.58 4.69 18.47
N VAL A 12 -46.24 4.15 19.65
CA VAL A 12 -44.84 3.94 20.05
C VAL A 12 -44.25 2.63 19.51
N CYS A 13 -45.07 1.60 19.22
CA CYS A 13 -44.53 0.33 18.71
C CYS A 13 -44.28 0.30 17.20
N ALA A 14 -44.88 1.20 16.41
CA ALA A 14 -44.71 1.18 14.94
C ALA A 14 -43.42 1.87 14.47
N LEU A 15 -42.85 2.77 15.27
CA LEU A 15 -41.60 3.47 14.93
C LEU A 15 -40.34 2.72 15.40
N GLY A 16 -40.47 1.74 16.30
CA GLY A 16 -39.35 0.91 16.74
C GLY A 16 -38.91 -0.16 15.73
N TYR A 17 -39.76 -0.51 14.75
CA TYR A 17 -39.48 -1.61 13.83
C TYR A 17 -38.74 -1.18 12.55
N VAL A 18 -38.86 0.09 12.15
CA VAL A 18 -38.20 0.61 10.93
C VAL A 18 -36.70 0.83 11.13
N GLY A 19 -36.24 1.02 12.37
CA GLY A 19 -34.81 1.21 12.67
C GLY A 19 -33.95 -0.05 12.61
N ILE A 20 -34.53 -1.24 12.55
CA ILE A 20 -33.78 -2.52 12.65
C ILE A 20 -33.41 -3.11 11.27
N VAL A 21 -33.99 -2.62 10.17
CA VAL A 21 -33.80 -3.24 8.83
C VAL A 21 -32.53 -2.78 8.10
N CYS A 22 -31.82 -1.75 8.57
CA CYS A 22 -30.62 -1.24 7.89
C CYS A 22 -29.30 -1.94 8.26
N SER A 23 -29.32 -3.08 8.96
CA SER A 23 -28.12 -3.86 9.29
C SER A 23 -27.93 -5.08 8.37
N LEU A 24 -28.46 -5.05 7.14
CA LEU A 24 -28.06 -6.06 6.17
C LEU A 24 -26.57 -5.85 5.89
N PRO A 25 -25.71 -6.87 6.08
CA PRO A 25 -24.35 -6.76 5.59
C PRO A 25 -24.47 -6.50 4.11
N VAL A 26 -23.95 -5.36 3.65
CA VAL A 26 -23.74 -5.15 2.23
C VAL A 26 -22.95 -6.38 1.78
N MET A 27 -23.50 -7.19 0.89
CA MET A 27 -22.76 -8.32 0.33
C MET A 27 -21.66 -7.67 -0.51
N ALA A 28 -20.51 -7.45 0.12
CA ALA A 28 -19.33 -6.97 -0.57
C ALA A 28 -19.00 -8.03 -1.61
N GLN A 29 -19.10 -7.66 -2.89
CA GLN A 29 -18.56 -8.45 -3.98
C GLN A 29 -17.13 -8.83 -3.61
N GLU A 30 -16.77 -10.11 -3.71
CA GLU A 30 -15.38 -10.50 -3.53
C GLU A 30 -14.52 -9.68 -4.50
N ALA A 31 -13.48 -9.06 -3.96
CA ALA A 31 -12.57 -8.29 -4.77
C ALA A 31 -11.92 -9.22 -5.81
N ASP A 32 -11.80 -8.75 -7.05
CA ASP A 32 -10.98 -9.44 -8.05
C ASP A 32 -9.50 -9.27 -7.69
N TRP A 33 -9.04 -10.14 -6.79
CA TRP A 33 -7.66 -10.17 -6.32
C TRP A 33 -6.67 -10.44 -7.45
N SER A 34 -7.10 -11.08 -8.54
CA SER A 34 -6.25 -11.30 -9.72
C SER A 34 -5.97 -9.97 -10.43
N ALA A 35 -7.00 -9.15 -10.64
CA ALA A 35 -6.84 -7.82 -11.23
C ALA A 35 -6.01 -6.89 -10.33
N VAL A 36 -6.23 -6.94 -9.00
CA VAL A 36 -5.43 -6.18 -8.03
C VAL A 36 -3.97 -6.60 -8.07
N ASN A 37 -3.68 -7.91 -8.03
CA ASN A 37 -2.31 -8.42 -8.08
C ASN A 37 -1.61 -8.07 -9.39
N THR A 38 -2.29 -8.21 -10.52
CA THR A 38 -1.76 -7.85 -11.84
C THR A 38 -1.36 -6.37 -11.87
N THR A 39 -2.25 -5.51 -11.34
CA THR A 39 -2.01 -4.07 -11.25
C THR A 39 -0.82 -3.75 -10.33
N LEU A 40 -0.76 -4.35 -9.14
CA LEU A 40 0.34 -4.16 -8.20
C LEU A 40 1.68 -4.63 -8.78
N VAL A 41 1.70 -5.79 -9.46
CA VAL A 41 2.92 -6.30 -10.09
C VAL A 41 3.45 -5.31 -11.13
N HIS A 42 2.60 -4.86 -12.05
CA HIS A 42 3.02 -4.00 -13.15
C HIS A 42 3.30 -2.55 -12.73
N GLN A 43 2.52 -2.00 -11.80
CA GLN A 43 2.60 -0.57 -11.45
C GLN A 43 3.45 -0.32 -10.21
N HIS A 44 3.64 -1.32 -9.34
CA HIS A 44 4.36 -1.14 -8.09
C HIS A 44 5.63 -1.98 -8.02
N VAL A 45 5.53 -3.30 -8.22
CA VAL A 45 6.61 -4.26 -7.97
C VAL A 45 7.69 -4.18 -9.04
N MET A 46 7.35 -4.42 -10.31
CA MET A 46 8.33 -4.47 -11.40
C MET A 46 9.14 -3.18 -11.53
N PRO A 47 8.54 -1.96 -11.49
CA PRO A 47 9.30 -0.73 -11.63
C PRO A 47 10.32 -0.52 -10.51
N ARG A 48 10.00 -0.93 -9.27
CA ARG A 48 10.90 -0.76 -8.13
C ARG A 48 12.08 -1.73 -8.18
N TYR A 49 11.85 -2.96 -8.60
CA TYR A 49 12.95 -3.89 -8.86
C TYR A 49 13.84 -3.43 -10.02
N ALA A 50 13.27 -2.84 -11.06
CA ALA A 50 14.06 -2.23 -12.15
C ALA A 50 14.93 -1.07 -11.63
N ALA A 51 14.36 -0.17 -10.82
CA ALA A 51 15.09 0.94 -10.20
C ALA A 51 16.23 0.44 -9.29
N MET A 52 15.96 -0.55 -8.44
CA MET A 52 16.99 -1.17 -7.60
C MET A 52 18.11 -1.82 -8.42
N ALA A 53 17.77 -2.50 -9.53
CA ALA A 53 18.77 -3.09 -10.41
C ALA A 53 19.67 -2.02 -11.06
N GLU A 54 19.07 -0.94 -11.53
CA GLU A 54 19.79 0.19 -12.13
C GLU A 54 20.70 0.89 -11.11
N SER A 55 20.20 1.23 -9.92
CA SER A 55 20.99 1.90 -8.89
C SER A 55 22.09 1.02 -8.30
N SER A 56 21.87 -0.31 -8.23
CA SER A 56 22.91 -1.26 -7.84
C SER A 56 24.03 -1.34 -8.88
N ALA A 57 23.70 -1.34 -10.18
CA ALA A 57 24.71 -1.30 -11.24
C ALA A 57 25.50 0.03 -11.22
N HIS A 58 24.82 1.15 -10.98
CA HIS A 58 25.48 2.44 -10.84
C HIS A 58 26.39 2.51 -9.61
N LEU A 59 25.99 1.90 -8.49
CA LEU A 59 26.85 1.75 -7.31
C LEU A 59 28.12 0.97 -7.64
N GLN A 60 27.99 -0.17 -8.33
CA GLN A 60 29.15 -0.96 -8.75
C GLN A 60 30.13 -0.12 -9.58
N GLN A 61 29.64 0.57 -10.62
CA GLN A 61 30.48 1.41 -11.48
C GLN A 61 31.16 2.55 -10.70
N SER A 62 30.44 3.19 -9.78
CA SER A 62 30.98 4.29 -8.96
C SER A 62 32.07 3.80 -8.00
N LEU A 63 31.90 2.61 -7.42
CA LEU A 63 32.91 1.98 -6.59
C LEU A 63 34.15 1.58 -7.41
N GLU A 64 33.97 1.00 -8.60
CA GLU A 64 35.06 0.67 -9.51
C GLU A 64 35.89 1.92 -9.87
N ALA A 65 35.21 3.03 -10.19
CA ALA A 65 35.87 4.30 -10.49
C ALA A 65 36.68 4.84 -9.29
N PHE A 66 36.12 4.75 -8.08
CA PHE A 66 36.83 5.15 -6.85
C PHE A 66 38.04 4.24 -6.56
N CYS A 67 37.91 2.92 -6.76
CA CYS A 67 39.00 1.97 -6.57
C CYS A 67 40.16 2.20 -7.55
N GLN A 68 39.87 2.59 -8.80
CA GLN A 68 40.93 2.90 -9.76
C GLN A 68 41.58 4.26 -9.50
N VAL A 69 40.80 5.26 -9.08
CA VAL A 69 41.30 6.61 -8.83
C VAL A 69 40.68 7.14 -7.51
N PRO A 70 41.35 6.93 -6.37
CA PRO A 70 40.80 7.24 -5.05
C PRO A 70 40.91 8.73 -4.71
N THR A 71 40.12 9.55 -5.40
CA THR A 71 40.01 10.98 -5.14
C THR A 71 38.76 11.32 -4.33
N GLU A 72 38.77 12.48 -3.67
CA GLU A 72 37.61 12.97 -2.93
C GLU A 72 36.34 13.08 -3.79
N PRO A 73 36.38 13.62 -5.03
CA PRO A 73 35.22 13.59 -5.93
C PRO A 73 34.68 12.18 -6.19
N ASN A 74 35.55 11.19 -6.43
CA ASN A 74 35.11 9.83 -6.69
C ASN A 74 34.53 9.16 -5.43
N LEU A 75 35.03 9.49 -4.24
CA LEU A 75 34.44 9.05 -2.99
C LEU A 75 33.01 9.59 -2.81
N VAL A 76 32.80 10.87 -3.09
CA VAL A 76 31.47 11.51 -3.00
C VAL A 76 30.48 10.87 -3.98
N LEU A 77 30.92 10.54 -5.20
CA LEU A 77 30.10 9.83 -6.17
C LEU A 77 29.71 8.43 -5.68
N ALA A 78 30.68 7.65 -5.17
CA ALA A 78 30.42 6.31 -4.62
C ALA A 78 29.46 6.35 -3.41
N GLN A 79 29.64 7.30 -2.49
CA GLN A 79 28.73 7.47 -1.34
C GLN A 79 27.31 7.85 -1.78
N THR A 80 27.20 8.67 -2.83
CA THR A 80 25.89 9.07 -3.39
C THR A 80 25.20 7.89 -4.04
N ALA A 81 25.92 7.11 -4.85
CA ALA A 81 25.39 5.90 -5.46
C ALA A 81 24.97 4.87 -4.40
N TYR A 82 25.73 4.76 -3.30
CA TYR A 82 25.39 3.86 -2.19
C TYR A 82 24.06 4.25 -1.52
N ARG A 83 23.88 5.54 -1.20
CA ARG A 83 22.62 6.02 -0.62
C ARG A 83 21.43 5.76 -1.54
N GLN A 84 21.60 5.93 -2.85
CA GLN A 84 20.55 5.64 -3.83
C GLN A 84 20.21 4.15 -3.87
N ALA A 85 21.21 3.27 -3.99
CA ALA A 85 21.00 1.82 -4.00
C ALA A 85 20.32 1.33 -2.71
N MET A 86 20.70 1.87 -1.56
CA MET A 86 20.06 1.54 -0.28
C MET A 86 18.62 2.05 -0.19
N SER A 87 18.32 3.23 -0.75
CA SER A 87 16.95 3.74 -0.83
C SER A 87 16.07 2.82 -1.70
N ASP A 88 16.57 2.38 -2.85
CA ASP A 88 15.80 1.52 -3.75
C ASP A 88 15.65 0.09 -3.19
N TRP A 89 16.65 -0.41 -2.46
CA TRP A 89 16.52 -1.66 -1.71
C TRP A 89 15.44 -1.57 -0.63
N GLN A 90 15.40 -0.49 0.15
CA GLN A 90 14.34 -0.26 1.15
C GLN A 90 12.96 -0.17 0.50
N ALA A 91 12.87 0.34 -0.73
CA ALA A 91 11.62 0.41 -1.47
C ALA A 91 11.08 -0.98 -1.87
N VAL A 92 11.90 -2.03 -1.87
CA VAL A 92 11.46 -3.40 -2.21
C VAL A 92 11.56 -4.41 -1.05
N GLN A 93 12.27 -4.10 0.03
CA GLN A 93 12.55 -5.07 1.11
C GLN A 93 11.29 -5.68 1.77
N HIS A 94 10.15 -5.00 1.66
CA HIS A 94 8.87 -5.43 2.23
C HIS A 94 8.05 -6.30 1.28
N ILE A 95 8.46 -6.42 0.02
CA ILE A 95 7.78 -7.22 -0.99
C ILE A 95 8.24 -8.67 -0.81
N ALA A 96 7.47 -9.43 -0.04
CA ALA A 96 7.65 -10.88 0.08
C ALA A 96 6.86 -11.57 -1.04
N LEU A 97 7.55 -12.24 -1.96
CA LEU A 97 6.94 -13.11 -2.95
C LEU A 97 6.97 -14.56 -2.43
N GLY A 98 5.84 -15.03 -1.92
CA GLY A 98 5.64 -16.41 -1.49
C GLY A 98 6.08 -16.70 -0.05
N GLN A 99 5.30 -17.57 0.60
CA GLN A 99 5.81 -18.53 1.59
C GLN A 99 5.96 -19.88 0.90
#